data_AF-A0A291LR06-F1
#
_entry.id   AF-A0A291LR06-F1
#
_cell.length_a   1.000
_cell.length_b   1.000
_cell.length_c   1.000
_cell.angle_alpha   90.00
_cell.angle_beta   90.00
_cell.angle_gamma   90.00
#
_symmetry.space_group_name_H-M   'P 1'
#
loop_
_entity.id
_entity.type
_entity.pdbx_description
1 polymer ?
#
loop_
_entity_poly.entity_id
_entity_poly.type
_entity_poly.pdbx_seq_one_letter_code
_entity_poly.pdbx_strand_id
1 'polypeptide(L)'
;MNPKRCAACKYLRRRCPKDCIFSPYFPPGDPDKFACIHRIYGAGNVSKMLQQLPVQTRAEAVESLSFEAKCRVEDPVYGCVGIISLLQTEIQKTQTLLARTQAEIAVAQAKHSQTQVNEFM
;
A
#
# COMPACT_ATOMS: atom_id res chain seq x y z
N MET A 1 -37.00 -0.87 6.11
CA MET A 1 -35.66 -0.27 6.20
C MET A 1 -35.19 0.07 4.80
N ASN A 2 -34.92 1.35 4.50
CA ASN A 2 -34.43 1.77 3.19
C ASN A 2 -33.03 1.14 2.98
N PRO A 3 -32.77 0.32 1.94
CA PRO A 3 -31.45 -0.26 1.76
C PRO A 3 -30.43 0.87 1.66
N LYS A 4 -29.51 0.95 2.63
CA LYS A 4 -28.51 2.03 2.69
C LYS A 4 -27.72 1.99 1.38
N ARG A 5 -27.76 3.09 0.62
CA ARG A 5 -26.98 3.25 -0.62
C ARG A 5 -25.49 3.11 -0.30
N CYS A 6 -24.75 2.35 -1.10
CA CYS A 6 -23.29 2.29 -1.02
C CYS A 6 -22.66 3.67 -1.30
N ALA A 7 -21.41 3.88 -0.86
CA ALA A 7 -20.70 5.14 -1.05
C ALA A 7 -20.58 5.50 -2.54
N ALA A 8 -20.37 4.52 -3.41
CA ALA A 8 -20.31 4.71 -4.85
C ALA A 8 -21.59 5.31 -5.44
N CYS A 9 -22.74 4.68 -5.20
CA CYS A 9 -24.02 5.16 -5.72
C CYS A 9 -24.45 6.48 -5.07
N LYS A 10 -24.07 6.72 -3.81
CA LYS A 10 -24.26 8.02 -3.14
C LYS A 10 -23.47 9.11 -3.85
N TYR A 11 -22.18 8.88 -4.12
CA TYR A 11 -21.30 9.82 -4.81
C TYR A 11 -21.78 10.11 -6.24
N LEU A 12 -22.14 9.07 -6.98
CA LEU A 12 -22.66 9.16 -8.36
C LEU A 12 -24.10 9.67 -8.45
N ARG A 13 -24.75 10.01 -7.33
CA ARG A 13 -26.13 10.51 -7.25
C ARG A 13 -27.16 9.62 -7.98
N ARG A 14 -27.00 8.29 -7.91
CA ARG A 14 -27.88 7.30 -8.54
C ARG A 14 -28.49 6.31 -7.53
N ARG A 15 -29.53 5.58 -7.95
CA ARG A 15 -30.09 4.47 -7.16
C ARG A 15 -29.05 3.34 -7.04
N CYS A 16 -29.00 2.67 -5.89
CA CYS A 16 -28.16 1.48 -5.69
C CYS A 16 -28.99 0.23 -6.02
N PRO A 17 -28.71 -0.49 -7.12
CA PRO A 17 -29.43 -1.73 -7.43
C PRO A 17 -28.98 -2.87 -6.49
N LYS A 18 -29.77 -3.96 -6.45
CA LYS A 18 -29.49 -5.11 -5.56
C LYS A 18 -28.20 -5.85 -5.93
N ASP A 19 -27.85 -5.84 -7.21
CA ASP A 19 -26.68 -6.47 -7.83
C ASP A 19 -25.52 -5.46 -8.05
N CYS A 20 -25.50 -4.36 -7.30
CA CYS A 20 -24.48 -3.33 -7.45
C CYS A 20 -23.07 -3.86 -7.16
N ILE A 21 -22.21 -3.87 -8.18
CA ILE A 21 -20.81 -4.32 -8.09
C ILE A 21 -19.98 -3.55 -7.04
N PHE A 22 -20.33 -2.30 -6.76
CA PHE A 22 -19.61 -1.48 -5.77
C PHE A 22 -20.10 -1.71 -4.34
N SER A 23 -21.31 -2.23 -4.15
CA SER A 23 -21.93 -2.29 -2.82
C SER A 23 -21.16 -3.14 -1.80
N PRO A 24 -20.57 -4.30 -2.17
CA PRO A 24 -19.78 -5.09 -1.22
C PRO A 24 -18.50 -4.41 -0.75
N TYR A 25 -17.93 -3.51 -1.54
CA TYR A 25 -16.58 -2.96 -1.33
C TYR A 25 -16.56 -1.50 -0.88
N PHE A 26 -17.64 -0.76 -1.11
CA PHE A 26 -17.76 0.67 -0.78
C PHE A 26 -18.94 0.93 0.18
N PRO A 27 -18.86 0.50 1.45
CA PRO A 27 -19.90 0.77 2.42
C PRO A 27 -20.05 2.29 2.66
N PRO A 28 -21.23 2.77 3.11
CA PRO A 28 -21.49 4.20 3.26
C PRO A 28 -20.65 4.90 4.34
N GLY A 29 -19.91 4.16 5.18
CA GLY A 29 -19.06 4.71 6.24
C GLY A 29 -17.75 5.32 5.75
N ASP A 30 -17.35 5.04 4.50
CA ASP A 30 -16.10 5.54 3.93
C ASP A 30 -16.34 6.18 2.54
N PRO A 31 -16.86 7.42 2.52
CA PRO A 31 -17.16 8.11 1.27
C PRO A 31 -15.90 8.55 0.51
N ASP A 32 -14.80 8.84 1.22
CA ASP A 32 -13.57 9.39 0.64
C ASP A 32 -12.82 8.33 -0.18
N LYS A 33 -12.89 7.07 0.24
CA LYS A 33 -12.36 5.93 -0.52
C LYS A 33 -12.88 5.86 -1.95
N PHE A 34 -14.20 5.96 -2.12
CA PHE A 34 -14.77 5.97 -3.46
C PHE A 34 -14.47 7.27 -4.22
N ALA A 35 -14.43 8.41 -3.52
CA ALA A 35 -14.12 9.70 -4.15
C ALA A 35 -12.71 9.71 -4.78
N CYS A 36 -11.70 9.20 -4.05
CA CYS A 36 -10.33 9.08 -4.56
C CYS A 36 -10.28 8.14 -5.76
N ILE A 37 -10.83 6.93 -5.64
CA ILE A 37 -10.88 5.95 -6.75
C ILE A 37 -11.55 6.54 -7.99
N HIS A 38 -12.69 7.21 -7.81
CA HIS A 38 -13.42 7.82 -8.90
C HIS A 38 -12.60 8.92 -9.59
N ARG A 39 -11.89 9.74 -8.82
CA ARG A 39 -11.04 10.82 -9.35
C ARG A 39 -9.87 10.29 -10.18
N ILE A 40 -9.24 9.20 -9.76
CA ILE A 40 -8.02 8.69 -10.40
C ILE A 40 -8.31 7.69 -11.52
N TYR A 41 -9.20 6.72 -11.29
CA TYR A 41 -9.48 5.65 -12.25
C TYR A 41 -10.81 5.85 -12.99
N GLY A 42 -11.79 6.49 -12.34
CA GLY A 42 -13.16 6.60 -12.84
C GLY A 42 -14.00 5.35 -12.56
N ALA A 43 -15.29 5.55 -12.25
CA ALA A 43 -16.19 4.45 -11.88
C ALA A 43 -16.32 3.37 -12.97
N GLY A 44 -16.38 3.77 -14.24
CA GLY A 44 -16.53 2.83 -15.36
C GLY A 44 -15.34 1.88 -15.48
N ASN A 45 -14.12 2.39 -15.33
CA ASN A 45 -12.90 1.57 -15.41
C ASN A 45 -12.80 0.63 -14.22
N VAL A 46 -13.06 1.12 -13.01
CA VAL A 46 -13.07 0.29 -11.80
C VAL A 46 -14.11 -0.82 -11.92
N SER A 47 -15.31 -0.53 -12.42
CA SER A 47 -16.33 -1.56 -12.67
C SER A 47 -15.81 -2.64 -13.62
N LYS A 48 -15.16 -2.27 -14.74
CA LYS A 48 -14.60 -3.21 -15.71
C LYS A 48 -13.48 -4.05 -15.10
N MET A 49 -12.55 -3.43 -14.37
CA MET A 49 -11.45 -4.12 -13.68
C MET A 49 -12.00 -5.15 -12.69
N LEU A 50 -12.99 -4.78 -11.87
CA LEU A 50 -13.60 -5.71 -10.92
C LEU A 50 -14.32 -6.86 -11.63
N GLN A 51 -15.01 -6.62 -12.75
CA GLN A 51 -15.67 -7.67 -13.51
C GLN A 51 -14.70 -8.72 -14.07
N GLN A 52 -13.48 -8.31 -14.42
CA GLN A 52 -12.42 -9.19 -14.93
C GLN A 52 -11.74 -10.03 -13.84
N LEU A 53 -11.92 -9.66 -12.56
CA LEU A 53 -11.32 -10.36 -11.43
C LEU A 53 -12.26 -11.43 -10.85
N PRO A 54 -11.71 -12.56 -10.37
CA PRO A 54 -12.44 -13.50 -9.52
C PRO A 54 -13.02 -12.79 -8.29
N VAL A 55 -14.22 -13.18 -7.85
CA VAL A 55 -14.95 -12.49 -6.79
C VAL A 55 -14.13 -12.39 -5.49
N GLN A 56 -13.38 -13.44 -5.18
CA GLN A 56 -12.55 -13.54 -3.98
C GLN A 56 -11.41 -12.50 -3.92
N THR A 57 -10.87 -12.05 -5.06
CA THR A 57 -9.76 -11.07 -5.09
C THR A 57 -10.23 -9.63 -5.24
N ARG A 58 -11.52 -9.40 -5.54
CA ARG A 58 -12.06 -8.05 -5.77
C ARG A 58 -11.93 -7.14 -4.54
N ALA A 59 -12.06 -7.68 -3.33
CA ALA A 59 -11.91 -6.89 -2.11
C ALA A 59 -10.48 -6.33 -1.99
N GLU A 60 -9.47 -7.19 -2.14
CA GLU A 60 -8.05 -6.81 -2.10
C GLU A 60 -7.68 -5.86 -3.24
N ALA A 61 -8.24 -6.07 -4.43
CA ALA A 61 -8.06 -5.15 -5.55
C ALA A 61 -8.64 -3.76 -5.24
N VAL A 62 -9.83 -3.67 -4.62
CA VAL A 62 -10.39 -2.39 -4.20
C VAL A 62 -9.52 -1.70 -3.15
N GLU A 63 -8.96 -2.43 -2.17
CA GLU A 63 -8.03 -1.85 -1.20
C GLU A 63 -6.80 -1.26 -1.90
N SER A 64 -6.20 -2.01 -2.82
CA SER A 64 -5.01 -1.60 -3.56
C SER A 64 -5.27 -0.35 -4.40
N LEU A 65 -6.35 -0.37 -5.21
CA LEU A 65 -6.77 0.78 -6.00
C LEU A 65 -7.11 2.00 -5.14
N SER A 66 -7.67 1.78 -3.94
CA SER A 66 -8.02 2.87 -3.02
C SER A 66 -6.78 3.54 -2.47
N PHE A 67 -5.81 2.75 -2.06
CA PHE A 67 -4.52 3.23 -1.58
C PHE A 67 -3.79 4.01 -2.69
N GLU A 68 -3.63 3.40 -3.87
CA GLU A 68 -2.98 4.06 -5.02
C GLU A 68 -3.68 5.38 -5.40
N ALA A 69 -5.02 5.38 -5.45
CA ALA A 69 -5.78 6.59 -5.74
C ALA A 69 -5.56 7.68 -4.68
N LYS A 70 -5.59 7.31 -3.40
CA LYS A 70 -5.37 8.25 -2.30
C LYS A 70 -3.97 8.87 -2.40
N CYS A 71 -2.94 8.05 -2.57
CA CYS A 71 -1.57 8.55 -2.76
C CYS A 71 -1.47 9.49 -3.96
N ARG A 72 -2.14 9.18 -5.07
CA ARG A 72 -2.13 10.04 -6.27
C ARG A 72 -2.90 11.35 -6.09
N VAL A 73 -3.91 11.37 -5.22
CA VAL A 73 -4.63 12.61 -4.86
C VAL A 73 -3.76 13.49 -3.97
N GLU A 74 -3.03 12.90 -3.01
CA GLU A 74 -2.12 13.61 -2.10
C GLU A 74 -0.85 14.09 -2.80
N ASP A 75 -0.27 13.26 -3.67
CA ASP A 75 0.88 13.55 -4.53
C ASP A 75 0.51 13.34 -6.02
N PRO A 76 0.11 14.42 -6.71
CA PRO A 76 -0.24 14.37 -8.13
C PRO A 76 0.95 14.16 -9.08
N VAL A 77 2.18 14.12 -8.58
CA VAL A 77 3.39 13.91 -9.39
C VAL A 77 3.85 12.46 -9.28
N TYR A 78 4.06 11.95 -8.08
CA TYR A 78 4.63 10.61 -7.86
C TYR A 78 3.64 9.60 -7.27
N GLY A 79 2.60 10.04 -6.56
CA GLY A 79 1.66 9.13 -5.91
C GLY A 79 2.35 8.07 -5.05
N CYS A 80 1.93 6.81 -5.18
CA CYS A 80 2.54 5.70 -4.44
C CYS A 80 3.99 5.40 -4.88
N VAL A 81 4.43 5.84 -6.07
CA VAL A 81 5.81 5.66 -6.53
C VAL A 81 6.79 6.43 -5.65
N GLY A 82 6.40 7.62 -5.17
CA GLY A 82 7.21 8.40 -4.22
C GLY A 82 7.46 7.63 -2.92
N ILE A 83 6.43 6.95 -2.41
CA ILE A 83 6.54 6.08 -1.23
C ILE A 83 7.49 4.92 -1.50
N ILE A 84 7.35 4.25 -2.66
CA ILE A 84 8.24 3.15 -3.06
C ILE A 84 9.70 3.62 -3.10
N SER A 85 9.98 4.76 -3.74
CA SER A 85 11.35 5.30 -3.83
C SER A 85 11.94 5.67 -2.47
N LEU A 86 11.13 6.23 -1.57
CA LEU A 86 11.54 6.52 -0.19
C LEU A 86 11.92 5.24 0.56
N LEU A 87 11.03 4.24 0.52
CA LEU A 87 11.27 2.95 1.19
C LEU A 87 12.50 2.23 0.63
N GLN A 88 12.70 2.26 -0.69
CA GLN A 88 13.90 1.69 -1.31
C GLN A 88 15.18 2.37 -0.82
N THR A 89 15.15 3.70 -0.66
CA THR A 89 16.29 4.46 -0.11
C THR A 89 16.56 4.08 1.35
N GLU A 90 15.51 3.92 2.17
CA GLU A 90 15.65 3.51 3.57
C GLU A 90 16.19 2.08 3.70
N ILE A 91 15.74 1.15 2.86
CA ILE A 91 16.26 -0.21 2.79
C ILE A 91 17.76 -0.19 2.49
N GLN A 92 18.19 0.56 1.47
CA GLN A 92 19.60 0.66 1.09
C GLN A 92 20.47 1.25 2.20
N LYS A 93 20.01 2.33 2.85
CA LYS A 93 20.71 2.94 3.99
C LYS A 93 20.85 1.94 5.15
N THR A 94 19.78 1.23 5.46
CA THR A 94 19.75 0.25 6.56
C THR A 94 20.66 -0.93 6.27
N GLN A 95 20.65 -1.47 5.04
CA GLN A 95 21.54 -2.55 4.62
C GLN A 95 23.01 -2.12 4.68
N THR A 96 23.33 -0.89 4.27
CA THR A 96 24.68 -0.33 4.35
C THR A 96 25.16 -0.23 5.79
N LEU A 97 24.31 0.30 6.68
CA LEU A 97 24.62 0.40 8.10
C LEU A 97 24.84 -0.98 8.73
N LEU A 98 23.95 -1.93 8.43
CA LEU A 98 24.06 -3.31 8.92
C LEU A 98 25.38 -3.95 8.49
N ALA A 99 25.75 -3.84 7.21
CA ALA A 99 27.00 -4.37 6.69
C ALA A 99 28.21 -3.73 7.37
N ARG A 100 28.19 -2.41 7.61
CA ARG A 100 29.26 -1.71 8.32
C ARG A 100 29.41 -2.22 9.75
N THR A 101 28.30 -2.32 10.49
CA THR A 101 28.30 -2.81 11.87
C THR A 101 28.76 -4.26 11.95
N GLN A 102 28.35 -5.13 11.02
CA GLN A 102 28.84 -6.51 10.96
C GLN A 102 30.35 -6.58 10.72
N ALA A 103 30.89 -5.73 9.85
CA ALA A 103 32.34 -5.64 9.64
C ALA A 103 33.09 -5.14 10.88
N GLU A 104 32.57 -4.11 11.56
CA GLU A 104 33.12 -3.59 12.82
C GLU A 104 33.16 -4.68 13.91
N ILE A 105 32.09 -5.48 14.04
CA ILE A 105 32.01 -6.62 14.98
C ILE A 105 33.07 -7.67 14.64
N ALA A 106 33.19 -8.06 13.37
CA ALA A 106 34.17 -9.06 12.95
C ALA A 106 35.62 -8.62 13.25
N VAL A 107 35.94 -7.35 13.01
CA VAL A 107 37.25 -6.77 13.35
C VAL A 107 37.49 -6.78 14.87
N ALA A 108 36.49 -6.41 15.68
CA ALA A 108 36.61 -6.43 17.13
C ALA A 108 36.82 -7.85 17.68
N GLN A 109 36.11 -8.84 17.13
CA GLN A 109 36.27 -10.25 17.49
C GLN A 109 37.67 -10.77 17.14
N ALA A 110 38.18 -10.47 15.94
CA ALA A 110 39.52 -10.87 15.52
C ALA A 110 40.61 -10.27 16.43
N LYS A 111 40.48 -8.99 16.82
CA LYS A 111 41.39 -8.34 17.76
C LYS A 111 41.34 -9.01 19.14
N HIS A 112 40.15 -9.29 19.66
CA HIS A 112 40.00 -9.96 20.95
C HIS A 112 40.65 -11.35 20.97
N SER A 113 40.48 -12.14 19.91
CA SER A 113 41.14 -13.45 19.78
C SER A 113 42.67 -13.33 19.73
N GLN A 114 43.22 -12.32 19.05
CA GLN A 114 44.68 -12.08 19.00
C GLN A 114 45.25 -11.65 20.36
N THR A 115 44.55 -10.79 21.09
CA THR A 115 44.98 -10.36 22.44
C THR A 115 45.00 -11.54 23.41
N GLN A 116 43.99 -12.41 23.37
CA GLN A 116 43.98 -13.62 24.22
C GLN A 116 45.13 -14.56 23.88
N VAL A 117 45.42 -14.82 22.60
CA VAL A 117 46.56 -15.69 22.21
C VAL A 117 47.90 -15.13 22.71
N ASN A 118 48.08 -13.81 22.67
CA ASN A 118 49.31 -13.17 23.15
C ASN A 118 49.45 -13.12 24.68
N GLU A 119 48.36 -13.25 25.45
CA GLU A 119 48.42 -13.34 26.93
C GLU A 119 48.74 -14.76 27.45
N PHE A 120 48.60 -15.79 26.60
CA PHE A 120 48.92 -17.18 26.93
C PHE A 120 50.29 -17.66 26.39
N MET A 121 51.05 -16.79 25.71
CA MET A 121 52.47 -17.00 25.34
C MET A 121 53.39 -16.21 26.25
#